data_AF-A0A402A2Y3-F1
#
_entry.id   AF-A0A402A2Y3-F1
#
_cell.length_a   1.000
_cell.length_b   1.000
_cell.length_c   1.000
_cell.angle_alpha   90.00
_cell.angle_beta   90.00
_cell.angle_gamma   90.00
#
_symmetry.space_group_name_H-M   'P 1'
#
loop_
_entity.id
_entity.type
_entity.pdbx_description
1 polymer ?
#
loop_
_entity_poly.entity_id
_entity_poly.type
_entity_poly.pdbx_seq_one_letter_code
_entity_poly.pdbx_strand_id
1 'polypeptide(L)' 'MQPMQFQLGDRLRLRKQHPCGNFDWEVVRLGADIGLRCEKCGRRVLLPRSEVERRIKQVLPRLSKTDDFFDEE' A
#
# COMPACT_ATOMS: atom_id res chain seq x y z
N MET A 1 4.47 -20.04 0.02
CA MET A 1 4.26 -18.64 -0.37
C MET A 1 4.22 -17.81 0.90
N GLN A 2 5.18 -16.90 1.09
CA GLN A 2 5.15 -15.99 2.24
C GLN A 2 3.98 -15.02 2.07
N PRO A 3 3.14 -14.81 3.10
CA PRO A 3 2.09 -13.80 3.02
C PRO A 3 2.76 -12.43 2.89
N MET A 4 2.48 -11.72 1.80
CA MET A 4 2.89 -10.32 1.63
C MET A 4 2.29 -9.49 2.76
N GLN A 5 3.07 -9.18 3.78
CA GLN A 5 2.58 -8.39 4.91
C GLN A 5 2.45 -6.94 4.47
N PHE A 6 1.22 -6.43 4.49
CA PHE A 6 0.94 -5.02 4.27
C PHE A 6 0.92 -4.32 5.62
N GLN A 7 1.49 -3.12 5.68
CA GLN A 7 1.45 -2.28 6.85
C GLN A 7 0.58 -1.02 6.58
N LEU A 8 0.01 -0.44 7.64
CA LEU A 8 -0.86 0.73 7.54
C LEU A 8 -0.03 1.96 7.15
N GLY A 9 -0.32 2.60 6.02
CA GLY A 9 0.50 3.68 5.45
C GLY A 9 1.45 3.22 4.34
N ASP A 10 1.42 1.95 3.94
CA ASP A 10 2.18 1.49 2.78
C ASP A 10 1.55 2.01 1.48
N ARG A 11 2.42 2.23 0.49
CA ARG A 11 2.01 2.66 -0.85
C ARG A 11 1.95 1.47 -1.78
N LEU A 12 0.81 1.27 -2.41
CA LEU A 12 0.53 0.19 -3.33
C LEU A 12 0.30 0.76 -4.72
N ARG A 13 1.03 0.21 -5.70
CA ARG A 13 0.80 0.50 -7.10
C ARG A 13 -0.05 -0.61 -7.69
N LEU A 14 -1.29 -0.30 -8.04
CA LEU A 14 -2.20 -1.25 -8.68
C LEU A 14 -1.96 -1.31 -10.19
N ARG A 15 -2.27 -2.46 -10.80
CA ARG A 15 -2.26 -2.67 -12.25
C ARG A 15 -3.42 -1.93 -12.93
N LYS A 16 -4.56 -1.86 -12.26
CA LYS A 16 -5.72 -1.10 -12.74
C LYS A 16 -5.57 0.37 -12.37
N GLN A 17 -5.81 1.24 -13.35
CA GLN A 17 -5.87 2.68 -13.11
C GLN A 17 -7.12 3.03 -12.32
N HIS A 18 -6.98 3.93 -11.35
CA HIS A 18 -8.14 4.58 -10.74
C HIS A 18 -8.81 5.51 -11.77
N PRO A 19 -10.14 5.69 -11.76
CA PRO A 19 -10.84 6.67 -12.62
C PRO A 19 -10.26 8.10 -12.62
N CYS A 20 -9.45 8.50 -11.63
CA CYS A 20 -8.74 9.78 -11.62
C CYS A 20 -7.41 9.82 -12.41
N GLY A 21 -7.02 8.70 -13.03
CA GLY A 21 -5.75 8.55 -13.74
C GLY A 21 -4.54 8.14 -12.89
N ASN A 22 -4.71 7.90 -11.59
CA ASN A 22 -3.60 7.47 -10.71
C ASN A 22 -3.53 5.95 -10.56
N PHE A 23 -2.33 5.44 -10.31
CA PHE A 23 -2.09 4.02 -10.00
C PHE A 23 -1.66 3.78 -8.56
N ASP A 24 -1.32 4.86 -7.85
CA ASP A 24 -0.80 4.80 -6.49
C ASP A 24 -1.93 4.96 -5.46
N TRP A 25 -1.89 4.05 -4.50
CA TRP A 25 -2.86 3.90 -3.42
C TRP A 25 -2.12 3.78 -2.11
N GLU A 26 -2.69 4.34 -1.05
CA GLU A 26 -2.20 4.25 0.31
C GLU A 26 -3.08 3.27 1.10
N VAL A 27 -2.46 2.37 1.86
CA VAL A 27 -3.18 1.47 2.77
C VAL A 27 -3.63 2.24 3.99
N VAL A 28 -4.94 2.48 4.10
CA VAL A 28 -5.55 3.21 5.23
C VAL A 28 -6.26 2.29 6.23
N ARG A 29 -6.41 1.00 5.91
CA ARG A 29 -6.99 0.01 6.81
C ARG A 29 -6.45 -1.38 6.49
N LEU A 30 -6.09 -2.11 7.54
CA LEU A 30 -5.73 -3.53 7.49
C LEU A 30 -6.79 -4.34 8.23
N GLY A 31 -7.24 -5.43 7.62
CA GLY A 31 -8.28 -6.31 8.16
C GLY A 31 -8.63 -7.41 7.15
N ALA A 32 -9.84 -7.96 7.25
CA ALA A 32 -10.39 -8.87 6.25
C ALA A 32 -10.49 -8.18 4.87
N ASP A 33 -10.97 -6.93 4.89
CA ASP A 33 -10.92 -6.00 3.76
C ASP A 33 -9.80 -4.98 3.95
N ILE A 34 -9.05 -4.75 2.88
CA ILE A 34 -8.01 -3.74 2.83
C ILE A 34 -8.64 -2.43 2.35
N GLY A 35 -8.52 -1.38 3.18
CA GLY A 35 -8.92 -0.04 2.81
C GLY A 35 -7.81 0.64 2.05
N LEU A 36 -8.07 1.05 0.80
CA LEU A 36 -7.13 1.76 -0.04
C LEU A 36 -7.62 3.20 -0.26
N ARG A 37 -6.71 4.16 -0.14
CA ARG A 37 -6.96 5.58 -0.43
C ARG A 37 -6.13 5.99 -1.64
N CYS A 38 -6.76 6.55 -2.66
CA CYS A 38 -6.02 7.08 -3.79
C CYS A 38 -5.22 8.31 -3.36
N GLU A 39 -3.90 8.33 -3.60
CA GLU A 39 -3.05 9.47 -3.20
C GLU A 39 -3.38 10.76 -3.97
N LYS A 40 -3.86 10.65 -5.21
CA LYS A 40 -4.16 11.81 -6.08
C LYS A 40 -5.50 12.49 -5.78
N CYS A 41 -6.56 11.70 -5.55
CA CYS A 41 -7.92 12.24 -5.39
C CYS A 41 -8.51 12.01 -3.99
N GLY A 42 -7.81 11.29 -3.11
CA GLY A 42 -8.26 11.02 -1.74
C GLY A 42 -9.43 10.03 -1.62
N ARG A 43 -9.95 9.48 -2.73
CA ARG A 43 -11.07 8.52 -2.71
C ARG A 43 -10.66 7.24 -2.01
N ARG A 44 -11.53 6.72 -1.15
CA ARG A 44 -11.31 5.49 -0.39
C ARG A 44 -12.16 4.36 -0.97
N VAL A 45 -11.57 3.18 -1.09
CA VAL A 45 -12.25 1.95 -1.50
C VAL A 45 -11.90 0.84 -0.53
N LEU A 46 -12.85 -0.05 -0.27
CA LEU A 46 -12.61 -1.29 0.47
C LEU A 46 -12.59 -2.43 -0.54
N LEU A 47 -11.49 -3.18 -0.55
CA LEU A 47 -11.34 -4.34 -1.40
C LEU A 47 -10.90 -5.53 -0.56
N PRO A 48 -11.40 -6.75 -0.85
CA PRO A 48 -10.94 -7.93 -0.15
C PRO A 48 -9.47 -8.18 -0.44
N ARG A 49 -8.74 -8.68 0.57
CA ARG A 49 -7.30 -8.87 0.50
C ARG A 49 -6.84 -9.64 -0.75
N SER A 50 -7.51 -10.74 -1.09
CA SER A 50 -7.18 -11.58 -2.25
C SER A 50 -7.31 -10.83 -3.57
N GLU A 51 -8.24 -9.88 -3.66
CA GLU A 51 -8.39 -9.04 -4.86
C GLU A 51 -7.28 -8.00 -4.94
N VAL A 52 -6.90 -7.39 -3.81
CA VAL A 52 -5.78 -6.45 -3.73
C VAL A 52 -4.48 -7.13 -4.13
N GLU A 53 -4.19 -8.31 -3.61
CA GLU A 53 -2.99 -9.09 -3.95
C GLU A 53 -2.92 -9.44 -5.45
N ARG A 54 -4.06 -9.75 -6.08
CA ARG A 54 -4.14 -9.99 -7.54
C ARG A 54 -3.96 -8.73 -8.38
N ARG A 55 -4.45 -7.59 -7.89
CA ARG A 55 -4.43 -6.31 -8.62
C ARG A 55 -3.17 -5.51 -8.37
N ILE A 56 -2.41 -5.79 -7.32
CA ILE A 56 -1.12 -5.16 -7.04
C ILE A 56 -0.15 -5.46 -8.19
N LYS A 57 0.51 -4.40 -8.65
CA LYS A 57 1.67 -4.49 -9.53
C LYS A 57 2.95 -4.50 -8.70
N GLN A 58 3.03 -3.59 -7.74
CA GLN A 58 4.20 -3.40 -6.89
C GLN A 58 3.78 -2.82 -5.54
N VAL A 59 4.40 -3.30 -4.47
CA VAL A 59 4.34 -2.70 -3.14
C VAL A 59 5.54 -1.75 -3.05
N LEU A 60 5.27 -0.47 -2.81
CA LEU A 60 6.31 0.52 -2.59
C LEU A 60 6.63 0.56 -1.10
N PRO A 61 7.92 0.65 -0.72
CA PRO A 61 8.30 0.80 0.67
C PRO A 61 7.70 2.08 1.21
N ARG A 62 7.29 2.04 2.47
CA ARG A 62 7.06 3.24 3.25
C ARG A 62 8.36 4.03 3.30
N LEU A 63 8.29 5.34 3.46
CA LEU A 63 9.41 6.13 3.94
C LEU A 63 9.72 5.72 5.39
N SER A 64 10.25 4.51 5.59
CA SER A 64 10.95 4.18 6.81
C SER A 64 12.22 4.99 6.79
N LYS A 65 12.37 5.88 7.77
CA LYS A 65 13.66 6.40 8.18
C LYS A 65 14.63 5.22 8.33
N THR A 66 15.49 5.05 7.35
CA THR A 66 16.82 4.44 7.46
C THR A 66 17.72 5.66 7.76
N ASP A 67 18.45 5.77 8.84
CA ASP A 67 19.29 4.80 9.55
C ASP A 67 19.33 5.20 11.04
N ASP A 68 18.94 4.31 11.94
CA ASP A 68 19.45 4.33 13.33
C ASP A 68 20.66 3.40 13.32
N PHE A 69 21.76 3.88 12.74
CA PHE A 69 23.05 3.22 12.85
C PHE A 69 23.74 3.81 14.08
N PHE A 70 23.48 3.17 15.21
CA PHE A 70 24.28 3.26 16.42
C PHE A 70 25.67 2.69 16.08
N ASP A 71 26.68 3.54 16.07
CA ASP A 71 28.06 3.11 16.29
C ASP A 71 28.59 3.99 17.42
N GLU A 72 28.60 3.38 18.60
CA GLU A 72 29.13 3.93 19.84
C GLU A 72 30.64 3.58 19.84
N GLU A 73 31.49 4.60 19.63
CA GLU A 73 32.89 4.65 20.10
C GLU A 73 33.21 6.08 20.57
#